data_AF-A0ABC9WY82-F1
#
_entry.id   AF-A0ABC9WY82-F1
#
_cell.length_a   1.000
_cell.length_b   1.000
_cell.length_c   1.000
_cell.angle_alpha   90.00
_cell.angle_beta   90.00
_cell.angle_gamma   90.00
#
_symmetry.space_group_name_H-M   'P 1'
#
loop_
_entity.id
_entity.type
_entity.pdbx_description
1 polymer ?
#
loop_
_entity_poly.entity_id
_entity_poly.type
_entity_poly.pdbx_seq_one_letter_code
_entity_poly.pdbx_strand_id
1 'polypeptide(L)'
;MFRKNKNSSEKVSFQEFVNFIIAKPPNALDIHWKPMFLLCDPCNIHYDVLGKYETLGLDSEHVLKVIGAPESLHYPNLKRYGSEKRTNGDITLEYLRQLNSDQIEKIKKLYQMDFFLFNYTMKYEDYFSLND
;
A
#
# COMPACT_ATOMS: atom_id res chain seq x y z
N MET A 1 -8.33 18.45 -8.78
CA MET A 1 -8.43 17.06 -9.28
C MET A 1 -7.35 16.88 -10.34
N PHE A 2 -6.41 15.95 -10.15
CA PHE A 2 -5.33 15.70 -11.12
C PHE A 2 -5.89 14.81 -12.22
N ARG A 3 -6.58 15.41 -13.18
CA ARG A 3 -7.04 14.72 -14.39
C ARG A 3 -6.28 15.25 -15.60
N LYS A 4 -5.85 14.36 -16.50
CA LYS A 4 -5.30 14.73 -17.81
C LYS A 4 -6.33 15.54 -18.61
N ASN A 5 -7.61 15.16 -18.52
CA ASN A 5 -8.74 15.95 -19.02
C ASN A 5 -9.68 16.35 -17.87
N LYS A 6 -9.72 17.64 -17.52
CA LYS A 6 -10.52 18.18 -16.40
C LYS A 6 -12.03 17.96 -16.55
N ASN A 7 -12.52 17.78 -17.78
CA ASN A 7 -13.94 17.60 -18.08
C ASN A 7 -14.34 16.13 -18.29
N SER A 8 -13.40 15.18 -18.14
CA SER A 8 -13.72 13.75 -18.30
C SER A 8 -14.57 13.24 -17.13
N SER A 9 -15.60 12.45 -17.43
CA SER A 9 -16.39 11.68 -16.45
C SER A 9 -15.82 10.28 -16.18
N GLU A 10 -14.70 9.94 -16.82
CA GLU A 10 -14.06 8.63 -16.67
C GLU A 10 -13.48 8.41 -15.27
N LYS A 11 -13.24 7.13 -14.97
CA LYS A 11 -12.54 6.71 -13.75
C LYS A 11 -11.14 7.31 -13.72
N VAL A 12 -10.73 7.76 -12.54
CA VAL A 12 -9.37 8.29 -12.32
C VAL A 12 -8.36 7.16 -12.55
N SER A 13 -7.35 7.40 -13.38
CA SER A 13 -6.26 6.45 -13.61
C SER A 13 -5.32 6.39 -12.41
N PHE A 14 -4.56 5.30 -12.29
CA PHE A 14 -3.59 5.17 -11.20
C PHE A 14 -2.48 6.23 -11.26
N GLN A 15 -1.98 6.57 -12.46
CA GLN A 15 -1.03 7.67 -12.64
C GLN A 15 -1.56 9.02 -12.12
N GLU A 16 -2.83 9.32 -12.41
CA GLU A 16 -3.49 10.55 -11.94
C GLU A 16 -3.65 10.58 -10.42
N PHE A 17 -4.01 9.43 -9.83
CA PHE A 17 -4.05 9.27 -8.40
C PHE A 17 -2.67 9.48 -7.76
N VAL A 18 -1.61 8.86 -8.29
CA VAL A 18 -0.25 9.05 -7.79
C VAL A 18 0.20 10.51 -7.90
N ASN A 19 -0.10 11.19 -9.02
CA ASN A 19 0.18 12.62 -9.16
C ASN A 19 -0.53 13.47 -8.09
N PHE A 20 -1.75 13.11 -7.71
CA PHE A 20 -2.46 13.78 -6.63
C PHE A 20 -1.78 13.58 -5.27
N ILE A 21 -1.26 12.38 -5.00
CA ILE A 21 -0.58 12.06 -3.75
C ILE A 21 0.79 12.75 -3.66
N ILE A 22 1.63 12.64 -4.68
CA ILE A 22 3.00 13.20 -4.65
C ILE A 22 3.04 14.73 -4.74
N ALA A 23 1.93 15.38 -5.12
CA ALA A 23 1.86 16.84 -5.21
C ALA A 23 1.74 17.54 -3.84
N LYS A 24 1.54 16.80 -2.76
CA LYS A 24 1.42 17.35 -1.40
C LYS A 24 2.53 16.81 -0.51
N PRO A 25 3.02 17.61 0.47
CA PRO A 25 3.94 17.10 1.47
C PRO A 25 3.23 16.06 2.37
N PRO A 26 3.98 15.08 2.94
CA PRO A 26 3.41 14.00 3.75
C PRO A 26 2.43 14.47 4.84
N ASN A 27 2.73 15.58 5.51
CA ASN A 27 1.92 16.10 6.60
C ASN A 27 0.54 16.63 6.16
N ALA A 28 0.40 17.04 4.91
CA ALA A 28 -0.84 17.55 4.33
C ALA A 28 -1.67 16.47 3.62
N LEU A 29 -1.20 15.21 3.62
CA LEU A 29 -1.97 14.09 3.11
C LEU A 29 -3.07 13.70 4.10
N ASP A 30 -4.19 13.31 3.51
CA ASP A 30 -5.27 12.65 4.21
C ASP A 30 -4.78 11.33 4.84
N ILE A 31 -5.38 10.93 5.96
CA ILE A 31 -4.96 9.77 6.75
C ILE A 31 -4.90 8.47 5.94
N HIS A 32 -5.71 8.33 4.88
CA HIS A 32 -5.73 7.11 4.07
C HIS A 32 -4.47 6.95 3.20
N TRP A 33 -3.75 8.04 2.93
CA TRP A 33 -2.58 8.05 2.04
C TRP A 33 -1.31 8.57 2.73
N LYS A 34 -1.42 8.98 3.99
CA LYS A 34 -0.29 9.41 4.78
C LYS A 34 0.63 8.21 5.07
N PRO A 35 1.96 8.39 5.01
CA PRO A 35 2.89 7.34 5.42
C PRO A 35 2.57 6.79 6.81
N MET A 36 2.62 5.47 6.96
CA MET A 36 2.16 4.78 8.16
C MET A 36 3.05 5.12 9.38
N PHE A 37 4.33 5.39 9.17
CA PHE A 37 5.24 5.84 10.23
C PHE A 37 4.79 7.16 10.89
N LEU A 38 4.01 7.99 10.19
CA LEU A 38 3.44 9.23 10.75
C LEU A 38 2.12 9.00 11.50
N LEU A 39 1.53 7.82 11.39
CA LEU A 39 0.24 7.46 11.99
C LEU A 39 0.40 6.54 13.20
N CYS A 40 1.40 5.65 13.16
CA CYS A 40 1.56 4.58 14.15
C CYS A 40 2.47 4.93 15.32
N ASP A 41 3.07 6.12 15.35
CA ASP A 41 4.00 6.53 16.44
C ASP A 41 4.98 5.41 16.87
N PRO A 42 5.73 4.81 15.91
CA PRO A 42 6.48 3.57 16.13
C PRO A 42 7.63 3.71 17.13
N CYS A 43 7.98 4.94 17.52
CA CYS A 43 9.00 5.20 18.54
C CYS A 43 8.47 5.10 19.97
N ASN A 44 7.17 5.33 20.19
CA ASN A 44 6.57 5.35 21.52
C ASN A 44 5.67 4.13 21.79
N ILE A 45 5.13 3.50 20.74
CA ILE A 45 4.27 2.33 20.86
C ILE A 45 5.08 1.06 20.60
N HIS A 46 5.05 0.13 21.55
CA HIS A 46 5.70 -1.18 21.45
C HIS A 46 4.71 -2.16 20.84
N TYR A 47 4.80 -2.37 19.53
CA TYR A 47 3.92 -3.28 18.81
C TYR A 47 4.35 -4.74 18.98
N ASP A 48 3.42 -5.60 19.43
CA ASP A 48 3.66 -7.05 19.52
C ASP A 48 3.55 -7.75 18.15
N VAL A 49 2.75 -7.19 17.24
CA VAL A 49 2.49 -7.76 15.91
C VAL A 49 2.55 -6.66 14.84
N LEU A 50 3.27 -6.96 13.75
CA LEU A 50 3.28 -6.17 12.53
C LEU A 50 2.69 -6.99 11.39
N GLY A 51 1.53 -6.59 10.87
CA GLY A 51 0.86 -7.26 9.75
C GLY A 51 1.03 -6.52 8.42
N LYS A 52 0.79 -7.22 7.31
CA LYS A 52 0.80 -6.68 5.95
C LYS A 52 -0.44 -7.11 5.17
N TYR A 53 -0.91 -6.27 4.25
CA TYR A 53 -2.14 -6.56 3.50
C TYR A 53 -2.00 -7.80 2.59
N GLU A 54 -0.81 -8.02 2.02
CA GLU A 54 -0.51 -9.19 1.20
C GLU A 54 -0.50 -10.51 1.99
N THR A 55 -0.31 -10.45 3.31
CA THR A 55 -0.31 -11.60 4.24
C THR A 55 -1.48 -11.57 5.23
N LEU A 56 -2.48 -10.71 5.00
CA LEU A 56 -3.56 -10.42 5.96
C LEU A 56 -4.22 -11.66 6.57
N GLY A 57 -4.43 -12.71 5.78
CA GLY A 57 -4.99 -13.97 6.29
C GLY A 57 -4.07 -14.64 7.30
N LEU A 58 -2.79 -14.81 6.97
CA LEU A 58 -1.79 -15.42 7.86
C LEU A 58 -1.56 -14.57 9.10
N ASP A 59 -1.48 -13.26 8.94
CA ASP A 59 -1.24 -12.32 10.05
C ASP A 59 -2.44 -12.31 11.00
N SER A 60 -3.66 -12.39 10.48
CA SER A 60 -4.86 -12.46 11.31
C SER A 60 -4.93 -13.76 12.11
N GLU A 61 -4.59 -14.91 11.50
CA GLU A 61 -4.50 -16.18 12.21
C GLU A 61 -3.40 -16.14 13.29
N HIS A 62 -2.28 -15.46 13.03
CA HIS A 62 -1.24 -15.26 14.03
C HIS A 62 -1.73 -14.40 15.21
N VAL A 63 -2.40 -13.28 14.94
CA VAL A 63 -2.99 -12.42 15.98
C VAL A 63 -3.95 -13.20 16.86
N LEU A 64 -4.86 -13.99 16.26
CA LEU A 64 -5.83 -14.80 17.00
C LEU A 64 -5.15 -15.79 17.96
N LYS A 65 -4.05 -16.43 17.51
CA LYS A 65 -3.24 -17.32 18.37
C LYS A 65 -2.55 -16.57 19.51
N VAL A 66 -1.94 -15.41 19.22
CA VAL A 66 -1.22 -14.60 20.22
C VAL A 66 -2.15 -14.14 21.35
N ILE A 67 -3.39 -13.78 21.03
CA ILE A 67 -4.37 -13.34 22.04
C ILE A 67 -5.08 -14.50 22.77
N GLY A 68 -4.75 -15.76 22.45
CA GLY A 68 -5.38 -16.93 23.06
C GLY A 68 -6.83 -17.14 22.63
N ALA A 69 -7.20 -16.73 21.41
CA ALA A 69 -8.54 -16.97 20.89
C ALA A 69 -8.83 -18.47 20.73
N PRO A 70 -10.10 -18.90 20.81
CA PRO A 70 -10.49 -20.29 20.58
C PRO A 70 -10.02 -20.78 19.20
N GLU A 71 -9.56 -22.03 19.11
CA GLU A 71 -9.07 -22.61 17.84
C GLU A 71 -10.13 -22.65 16.73
N SER A 72 -11.42 -22.60 17.09
CA SER A 72 -12.54 -22.55 16.15
C SER A 72 -12.81 -21.16 15.57
N LEU A 73 -12.19 -20.11 16.12
CA LEU A 73 -12.31 -18.76 15.60
C LEU A 73 -11.25 -18.53 14.52
N HIS A 74 -11.72 -18.23 13.31
CA HIS A 74 -10.85 -17.96 12.16
C HIS A 74 -11.13 -16.61 11.55
N TYR A 75 -10.12 -16.04 10.90
CA TYR A 75 -10.29 -14.84 10.11
C TYR A 75 -11.22 -15.12 8.93
N PRO A 76 -12.30 -14.32 8.75
CA PRO A 76 -13.28 -14.60 7.71
C PRO A 76 -12.67 -14.46 6.31
N ASN A 77 -12.99 -15.41 5.44
CA ASN A 77 -12.71 -15.28 4.01
C ASN A 77 -13.88 -14.60 3.27
N LEU A 78 -14.35 -13.47 3.80
CA LEU A 78 -15.45 -12.72 3.19
C LEU A 78 -14.93 -11.86 2.04
N LYS A 79 -15.60 -11.97 0.89
CA LYS A 79 -15.47 -11.06 -0.24
C LYS A 79 -16.85 -10.47 -0.53
N ARG A 80 -16.92 -9.17 -0.83
CA ARG A 80 -18.19 -8.53 -1.20
C ARG A 80 -18.64 -9.02 -2.57
N TYR A 81 -17.69 -9.25 -3.47
CA TYR A 81 -17.91 -9.90 -4.75
C TYR A 81 -16.86 -11.01 -4.97
N GLY A 82 -17.27 -12.19 -5.43
CA GLY A 82 -16.38 -13.35 -5.58
C GLY A 82 -15.18 -13.10 -6.53
N SER A 83 -15.34 -12.16 -7.47
CA SER A 83 -14.30 -11.70 -8.40
C SER A 83 -13.25 -10.79 -7.77
N GLU A 84 -13.45 -10.30 -6.55
CA GLU A 84 -12.48 -9.44 -5.87
C GLU A 84 -11.18 -10.20 -5.62
N LYS A 85 -10.10 -9.67 -6.18
CA LYS A 85 -8.75 -10.13 -5.87
C LYS A 85 -8.31 -9.47 -4.56
N ARG A 86 -7.66 -10.24 -3.69
CA ARG A 86 -6.99 -9.69 -2.51
C ARG A 86 -5.70 -9.02 -2.95
N THR A 87 -5.31 -7.93 -2.28
CA THR A 87 -4.02 -7.28 -2.49
C THR A 87 -2.91 -8.32 -2.39
N ASN A 88 -2.03 -8.35 -3.38
CA ASN A 88 -0.86 -9.22 -3.43
C ASN A 88 0.25 -8.53 -4.23
N GLY A 89 1.43 -9.17 -4.27
CA GLY A 89 2.59 -8.64 -5.00
C GLY A 89 2.31 -8.39 -6.48
N ASP A 90 1.60 -9.29 -7.16
CA ASP A 90 1.31 -9.18 -8.59
C ASP A 90 0.44 -7.97 -8.93
N ILE A 91 -0.62 -7.71 -8.14
CA ILE A 91 -1.49 -6.54 -8.30
C ILE A 91 -0.69 -5.27 -8.03
N THR A 92 0.13 -5.26 -6.98
CA THR A 92 1.00 -4.12 -6.68
C THR A 92 1.95 -3.84 -7.84
N LEU A 93 2.56 -4.87 -8.42
CA LEU A 93 3.44 -4.75 -9.59
C LEU A 93 2.68 -4.23 -10.82
N GLU A 94 1.47 -4.73 -11.08
CA GLU A 94 0.61 -4.29 -12.20
C GLU A 94 0.33 -2.78 -12.13
N TYR A 95 0.04 -2.25 -10.96
CA TYR A 95 -0.18 -0.81 -10.77
C TYR A 95 1.10 0.00 -10.85
N LEU A 96 2.18 -0.45 -10.22
CA LEU A 96 3.46 0.28 -10.24
C LEU A 96 4.07 0.36 -11.64
N ARG A 97 3.88 -0.66 -12.50
CA ARG A 97 4.29 -0.63 -13.91
C ARG A 97 3.59 0.42 -14.75
N GLN A 98 2.46 0.97 -14.28
CA GLN A 98 1.77 2.06 -14.97
C GLN A 98 2.45 3.42 -14.74
N LEU A 99 3.38 3.52 -13.79
CA LEU A 99 4.04 4.77 -13.42
C LEU A 99 5.32 4.98 -14.23
N ASN A 100 5.63 6.25 -14.52
CA ASN A 100 6.94 6.60 -15.07
C ASN A 100 8.02 6.70 -13.98
N SER A 101 9.28 6.81 -14.39
CA SER A 101 10.44 6.88 -13.48
C SER A 101 10.34 8.00 -12.44
N ASP A 102 9.95 9.21 -12.85
CA ASP A 102 9.77 10.36 -11.96
C ASP A 102 8.67 10.12 -10.90
N GLN A 103 7.55 9.51 -11.30
CA GLN A 103 6.47 9.15 -10.38
C GLN A 103 6.92 8.10 -9.35
N ILE A 104 7.65 7.07 -9.80
CA ILE A 104 8.20 6.03 -8.92
C ILE A 104 9.21 6.62 -7.94
N GLU A 105 10.12 7.47 -8.39
CA GLU A 105 11.10 8.12 -7.51
C GLU A 105 10.41 8.96 -6.43
N LYS A 106 9.43 9.78 -6.83
CA LYS A 106 8.69 10.66 -5.92
C LYS A 106 7.85 9.88 -4.91
N ILE A 107 7.13 8.84 -5.35
CA ILE A 107 6.31 8.03 -4.42
C ILE A 107 7.19 7.19 -3.50
N LYS A 108 8.33 6.67 -3.98
CA LYS A 108 9.33 6.00 -3.14
C LYS A 108 9.86 6.92 -2.06
N LYS A 109 10.20 8.16 -2.42
CA LYS A 109 10.68 9.17 -1.47
C LYS A 109 9.61 9.52 -0.44
N LEU A 110 8.35 9.63 -0.86
CA LEU A 110 7.22 9.93 0.02
C LEU A 110 7.04 8.87 1.12
N TYR A 111 7.17 7.58 0.78
CA TYR A 111 6.99 6.45 1.71
C TYR A 111 8.31 5.83 2.19
N GLN A 112 9.46 6.48 2.01
CA GLN A 112 10.78 5.89 2.25
C GLN A 112 10.94 5.28 3.65
N MET A 113 10.41 5.95 4.68
CA MET A 113 10.47 5.44 6.05
C MET A 113 9.62 4.18 6.24
N ASP A 114 8.46 4.09 5.59
CA ASP A 114 7.63 2.89 5.62
C ASP A 114 8.35 1.71 4.95
N PHE A 115 9.01 1.97 3.81
CA PHE A 115 9.81 0.93 3.14
C PHE A 115 10.89 0.38 4.07
N PHE A 116 11.59 1.26 4.78
CA PHE A 116 12.62 0.89 5.74
C PHE A 116 12.06 0.14 6.94
N LEU A 117 11.05 0.69 7.62
CA LEU A 117 10.50 0.13 8.86
C LEU A 117 9.79 -1.21 8.64
N PHE A 118 9.10 -1.39 7.52
CA PHE A 118 8.32 -2.60 7.24
C PHE A 118 9.04 -3.59 6.32
N ASN A 119 10.33 -3.35 6.07
CA ASN A 119 11.21 -4.21 5.29
C ASN A 119 10.65 -4.50 3.89
N TYR A 120 10.18 -3.45 3.20
CA TYR A 120 9.83 -3.53 1.79
C TYR A 120 11.05 -3.22 0.94
N THR A 121 11.40 -4.14 0.05
CA THR A 121 12.44 -3.92 -0.96
C THR A 121 11.78 -3.53 -2.27
N MET A 122 12.17 -2.40 -2.85
CA MET A 122 11.89 -2.12 -4.26
C MET A 122 13.18 -2.28 -5.05
N LYS A 123 13.37 -3.42 -5.71
CA LYS A 123 14.43 -3.54 -6.70
C LYS A 123 13.98 -2.85 -7.97
N TYR A 124 14.83 -1.99 -8.53
CA TYR A 124 14.53 -1.23 -9.74
C TYR A 124 14.04 -2.14 -10.89
N GLU A 125 14.70 -3.29 -11.04
CA GLU A 125 14.42 -4.32 -12.04
C GLU A 125 13.01 -4.92 -11.95
N ASP A 126 12.40 -4.93 -10.75
CA ASP A 126 11.07 -5.52 -10.56
C ASP A 126 9.96 -4.65 -11.19
N TYR A 127 10.20 -3.34 -11.32
CA TYR A 127 9.20 -2.34 -11.76
C TYR A 127 9.53 -1.70 -13.10
N PHE A 128 10.80 -1.68 -13.48
CA PHE A 128 11.27 -1.20 -14.78
C PHE A 128 11.82 -2.37 -15.58
N SER A 129 10.93 -3.11 -16.24
CA SER A 129 11.34 -3.91 -17.39
C SER A 129 11.84 -2.96 -18.48
N LEU A 130 13.17 -3.00 -18.70
CA LEU A 130 13.96 -2.35 -19.76
C LEU A 130 13.11 -1.89 -20.95
N ASN A 131 12.69 -0.64 -20.92
CA ASN A 131 12.21 0.12 -22.09
C ASN A 131 12.62 1.57 -21.85
N ASP A 132 13.94 1.78 -21.74
CA ASP A 132 14.57 3.02 -22.19
C ASP A 132 14.99 2.81 -23.64
#